data_AF-A0A143XLY6-F1
#
_entry.id   AF-A0A143XLY6-F1
#
_cell.length_a   1.000
_cell.length_b   1.000
_cell.length_c   1.000
_cell.angle_alpha   90.00
_cell.angle_beta   90.00
_cell.angle_gamma   90.00
#
_symmetry.space_group_name_H-M   'P 1'
#
loop_
_entity.id
_entity.type
_entity.pdbx_description
1 polymer ?
#
loop_
_entity_poly.entity_id
_entity_poly.type
_entity_poly.pdbx_seq_one_letter_code
_entity_poly.pdbx_strand_id
1 'polypeptide(L)'
;MPGTKIDYPVLQCYTWNEYLHKDYKGEYSYPGSIFIQPGVSFFDQHVVVYGHNMASRAMFGSLHDYESKDFARKHPDVYIYEQGRTIHASIYSTYDCEDASETYRTYFQTEKEWVTWLTMTVKDNYYDMGVVPVKEDRVITLSTCSTGKSEDSRYTVHSVIKEITNDVD
;
A
#
# COMPACT_ATOMS: atom_id res chain seq x y z
N MET A 1 9.21 3.07 -5.25
CA MET A 1 9.17 1.70 -5.81
C MET A 1 9.98 1.67 -7.09
N PRO A 2 11.13 0.99 -7.12
CA PRO A 2 12.01 0.99 -8.30
C PRO A 2 11.29 0.51 -9.56
N GLY A 3 11.52 1.16 -10.69
CA GLY A 3 10.89 0.81 -11.97
C GLY A 3 9.51 1.42 -12.22
N THR A 4 8.91 2.11 -11.24
CA THR A 4 7.64 2.83 -11.41
C THR A 4 7.85 4.35 -11.29
N LYS A 5 6.75 5.13 -11.38
CA LYS A 5 6.76 6.58 -11.09
C LYS A 5 6.57 6.89 -9.58
N ILE A 6 6.43 5.86 -8.74
CA ILE A 6 6.16 6.03 -7.30
C ILE A 6 7.45 6.35 -6.58
N ASP A 7 7.68 7.65 -6.40
CA ASP A 7 8.76 8.25 -5.62
C ASP A 7 8.23 9.55 -5.01
N TYR A 8 7.46 9.40 -3.92
CA TYR A 8 6.65 10.47 -3.33
C TYR A 8 6.80 10.48 -1.80
N PRO A 9 6.66 11.66 -1.16
CA PRO A 9 6.49 11.70 0.29
C PRO A 9 5.19 11.01 0.69
N VAL A 10 5.23 10.26 1.80
CA VAL A 10 4.03 9.71 2.45
C VAL A 10 3.63 10.64 3.59
N LEU A 11 2.42 11.18 3.53
CA LEU A 11 1.92 12.13 4.52
C LEU A 11 1.05 11.42 5.56
N GLN A 12 1.18 11.85 6.81
CA GLN A 12 0.35 11.38 7.92
C GLN A 12 -0.88 12.29 8.05
N CYS A 13 -2.08 11.74 7.83
CA CYS A 13 -3.32 12.48 8.06
C CYS A 13 -3.55 12.74 9.55
N TYR A 14 -4.10 13.91 9.89
CA TYR A 14 -4.69 14.22 11.20
C TYR A 14 -6.20 13.91 11.23
N THR A 15 -6.88 14.09 10.11
CA THR A 15 -8.29 13.70 9.90
C THR A 15 -8.42 12.71 8.75
N TRP A 16 -9.46 11.89 8.76
CA TRP A 16 -9.68 10.89 7.71
C TRP A 16 -9.67 11.53 6.32
N ASN A 17 -8.86 10.98 5.41
CA ASN A 17 -8.72 11.42 4.02
C ASN A 17 -8.24 12.87 3.83
N GLU A 18 -7.53 13.46 4.80
CA GLU A 18 -7.05 14.84 4.75
C GLU A 18 -6.30 15.18 3.45
N TYR A 19 -5.41 14.28 3.00
CA TYR A 19 -4.55 14.48 1.84
C TYR A 19 -5.10 13.90 0.53
N LEU A 20 -6.38 13.52 0.51
CA LEU A 20 -7.04 13.03 -0.71
C LEU A 20 -7.03 14.09 -1.81
N HIS A 21 -7.22 15.37 -1.49
CA HIS A 21 -7.20 16.47 -2.46
C HIS A 21 -6.29 17.62 -2.02
N LYS A 22 -5.23 17.29 -1.27
CA LYS A 22 -4.22 18.26 -0.84
C LYS A 22 -2.82 17.80 -1.24
N ASP A 23 -1.97 18.74 -1.63
CA ASP A 23 -0.54 18.50 -1.79
C ASP A 23 0.18 18.46 -0.43
N TYR A 24 1.50 18.27 -0.46
CA TYR A 24 2.35 18.24 0.74
C TYR A 24 2.44 19.56 1.50
N LYS A 25 1.95 20.66 0.94
CA LYS A 25 1.84 21.96 1.62
C LYS A 25 0.46 22.17 2.25
N GLY A 26 -0.48 21.24 2.03
CA GLY A 26 -1.86 21.35 2.48
C GLY A 26 -2.76 22.15 1.54
N GLU A 27 -2.27 22.53 0.36
CA GLU A 27 -3.02 23.28 -0.63
C GLU A 27 -3.83 22.35 -1.53
N TYR A 28 -4.93 22.83 -2.10
CA TYR A 28 -5.74 22.01 -3.00
C TYR A 28 -4.93 21.47 -4.19
N SER A 29 -5.03 20.17 -4.40
CA SER A 29 -4.39 19.45 -5.50
C SER A 29 -5.29 18.33 -5.97
N TYR A 30 -5.66 18.32 -7.25
CA TYR A 30 -6.50 17.26 -7.83
C TYR A 30 -5.87 15.87 -7.66
N PRO A 31 -4.57 15.65 -7.95
CA PRO A 31 -3.89 14.38 -7.68
C PRO A 31 -3.66 14.05 -6.20
N GLY A 32 -3.98 14.98 -5.28
CA GLY A 32 -3.74 14.82 -3.85
C GLY A 32 -2.27 14.54 -3.50
N SER A 33 -2.07 13.74 -2.46
CA SER A 33 -0.76 13.20 -2.04
C SER A 33 -0.86 11.70 -1.77
N ILE A 34 0.30 11.08 -1.53
CA ILE A 34 0.36 9.73 -0.96
C ILE A 34 0.24 9.85 0.55
N PHE A 35 -0.63 9.07 1.20
CA PHE A 35 -0.91 9.26 2.62
C PHE A 35 -1.28 7.98 3.37
N ILE A 36 -1.18 8.03 4.70
CA ILE A 36 -1.71 7.04 5.65
C ILE A 36 -2.73 7.71 6.58
N GLN A 37 -3.67 6.91 7.12
CA GLN A 37 -4.78 7.41 7.94
C GLN A 37 -4.32 7.81 9.36
N PRO A 38 -5.11 8.63 10.08
CA PRO A 38 -4.75 9.09 11.43
C PRO A 38 -4.49 7.94 12.40
N GLY A 39 -3.45 8.08 13.23
CA GLY A 39 -3.13 7.13 14.30
C GLY A 39 -2.52 5.80 13.82
N VAL A 40 -2.17 5.70 12.54
CA VAL A 40 -1.51 4.55 11.94
C VAL A 40 0.00 4.78 11.91
N SER A 41 0.79 3.72 12.05
CA SER A 41 2.24 3.76 11.86
C SER A 41 2.72 2.50 11.15
N PHE A 42 3.88 2.55 10.50
CA PHE A 42 4.50 1.36 9.90
C PHE A 42 4.94 0.28 10.92
N PHE A 43 4.59 0.45 12.20
CA PHE A 43 4.71 -0.57 13.23
C PHE A 43 3.48 -1.44 13.41
N ASP A 44 2.34 -1.02 12.88
CA ASP A 44 1.08 -1.76 12.96
C ASP A 44 1.16 -3.06 12.15
N GLN A 45 0.29 -4.03 12.49
CA GLN A 45 0.23 -5.31 11.78
C GLN A 45 -0.09 -5.14 10.30
N HIS A 46 -0.98 -4.21 9.99
CA HIS A 46 -1.36 -3.88 8.62
C HIS A 46 -1.54 -2.36 8.48
N VAL A 47 -0.77 -1.78 7.55
CA VAL A 47 -0.86 -0.37 7.17
C VAL A 47 -1.32 -0.27 5.72
N VAL A 48 -2.30 0.60 5.47
CA VAL A 48 -2.71 0.95 4.12
C VAL A 48 -2.17 2.34 3.79
N VAL A 49 -1.40 2.41 2.71
CA VAL A 49 -0.97 3.65 2.06
C VAL A 49 -1.90 3.90 0.89
N TYR A 50 -2.39 5.12 0.78
CA TYR A 50 -3.40 5.55 -0.18
C TYR A 50 -2.81 6.54 -1.18
N GLY A 51 -3.30 6.50 -2.41
CA GLY A 51 -2.94 7.45 -3.45
C GLY A 51 -3.88 7.39 -4.65
N HIS A 52 -4.03 8.48 -5.39
CA HIS A 52 -4.95 8.52 -6.54
C HIS A 52 -4.55 7.59 -7.68
N ASN A 53 -5.56 7.00 -8.34
CA ASN A 53 -5.39 6.23 -9.57
C ASN A 53 -5.30 7.13 -10.81
N MET A 54 -4.15 7.77 -11.05
CA MET A 54 -4.04 8.67 -12.19
C MET A 54 -3.82 7.91 -13.50
N ALA A 55 -4.66 8.15 -14.51
CA ALA A 55 -4.49 7.60 -15.86
C ALA A 55 -3.12 7.95 -16.50
N SER A 56 -2.48 9.04 -16.06
CA SER A 56 -1.12 9.44 -16.46
C SER A 56 -0.01 8.58 -15.87
N ARG A 57 -0.36 7.56 -15.07
CA ARG A 57 0.52 6.74 -14.23
C ARG A 57 1.21 7.50 -13.08
N ALA A 58 0.84 8.76 -12.82
CA ALA A 58 1.31 9.49 -11.64
C ALA A 58 0.66 8.97 -10.35
N MET A 59 1.16 9.39 -9.19
CA MET A 59 0.68 8.93 -7.88
C MET A 59 0.69 7.39 -7.84
N PHE A 60 -0.42 6.73 -7.54
CA PHE A 60 -0.52 5.28 -7.55
C PHE A 60 -1.06 4.70 -8.87
N GLY A 61 -1.21 5.51 -9.91
CA GLY A 61 -1.60 5.03 -11.23
C GLY A 61 -0.61 4.03 -11.86
N SER A 62 0.67 4.06 -11.48
CA SER A 62 1.67 3.06 -11.88
C SER A 62 1.66 1.78 -11.03
N LEU A 63 0.79 1.65 -10.02
CA LEU A 63 0.59 0.35 -9.37
C LEU A 63 0.09 -0.69 -10.38
N HIS A 64 -0.73 -0.29 -11.34
CA HIS A 64 -1.20 -1.16 -12.42
C HIS A 64 -0.08 -1.78 -13.29
N ASP A 65 1.16 -1.30 -13.21
CA ASP A 65 2.29 -1.98 -13.87
C ASP A 65 2.50 -3.40 -13.27
N TYR A 66 2.09 -3.60 -12.01
CA TYR A 66 2.05 -4.89 -11.32
C TYR A 66 0.90 -5.80 -11.76
N GLU A 67 0.05 -5.43 -12.72
CA GLU A 67 -0.83 -6.41 -13.37
C GLU A 67 0.00 -7.41 -14.19
N SER A 68 1.21 -7.01 -14.61
CA SER A 68 2.16 -7.86 -15.30
C SER A 68 3.03 -8.65 -14.32
N LYS A 69 2.90 -9.98 -14.36
CA LYS A 69 3.75 -10.91 -13.61
C LYS A 69 5.24 -10.70 -13.86
N ASP A 70 5.63 -10.37 -15.09
CA ASP A 70 7.03 -10.16 -15.44
C ASP A 70 7.56 -8.85 -14.87
N PHE A 71 6.72 -7.82 -14.76
CA PHE A 71 7.08 -6.57 -14.11
C PHE A 71 7.28 -6.79 -12.61
N ALA A 72 6.31 -7.43 -11.94
CA ALA A 72 6.39 -7.70 -10.50
C ALA A 72 7.63 -8.53 -10.12
N ARG A 73 8.01 -9.52 -10.95
CA ARG A 73 9.24 -10.31 -10.73
C ARG A 73 10.52 -9.48 -10.85
N LYS A 74 10.54 -8.46 -11.69
CA LYS A 74 11.70 -7.58 -11.89
C LYS A 74 11.77 -6.45 -10.86
N HIS A 75 10.63 -6.09 -10.28
CA HIS A 75 10.48 -4.98 -9.35
C HIS A 75 9.74 -5.42 -8.08
N PRO A 76 10.25 -6.39 -7.30
CA PRO A 76 9.50 -6.95 -6.17
C PRO A 76 9.49 -6.06 -4.91
N ASP A 77 10.20 -4.92 -4.93
CA ASP A 77 10.56 -4.19 -3.73
C ASP A 77 9.80 -2.86 -3.53
N VAL A 78 9.39 -2.65 -2.29
CA VAL A 78 8.85 -1.38 -1.78
C VAL A 78 9.81 -0.85 -0.72
N TYR A 79 10.10 0.44 -0.79
CA TYR A 79 10.93 1.15 0.19
C TYR A 79 10.14 2.31 0.78
N ILE A 80 10.19 2.44 2.10
CA ILE A 80 9.64 3.58 2.84
C ILE A 80 10.75 4.15 3.70
N TYR A 81 10.98 5.45 3.55
CA TYR A 81 11.98 6.19 4.30
C TYR A 81 11.27 7.02 5.36
N GLU A 82 11.52 6.71 6.62
CA GLU A 82 11.11 7.52 7.76
C GLU A 82 12.35 8.14 8.41
N GLN A 83 12.17 9.15 9.25
CA GLN A 83 13.32 9.79 9.90
C GLN A 83 14.13 8.75 10.70
N GLY A 84 15.41 8.61 10.31
CA GLY A 84 16.37 7.71 10.94
C GLY A 84 16.15 6.22 10.65
N ARG A 85 15.30 5.86 9.68
CA ARG A 85 15.08 4.44 9.33
C ARG A 85 14.61 4.23 7.89
N THR A 86 15.04 3.10 7.35
CA THR A 86 14.58 2.57 6.06
C THR A 86 13.81 1.28 6.28
N ILE A 87 12.58 1.23 5.76
CA ILE A 87 11.73 0.03 5.73
C ILE A 87 11.81 -0.57 4.33
N HIS A 88 12.26 -1.81 4.24
CA HIS A 88 12.24 -2.60 3.01
C HIS A 88 11.16 -3.67 3.09
N ALA A 89 10.26 -3.69 2.11
CA ALA A 89 9.19 -4.67 2.01
C ALA A 89 9.20 -5.35 0.64
N SER A 90 8.81 -6.62 0.62
CA SER A 90 8.71 -7.43 -0.60
C SER A 90 7.25 -7.66 -0.94
N ILE A 91 6.88 -7.39 -2.18
CA ILE A 91 5.53 -7.61 -2.70
C ILE A 91 5.25 -9.11 -2.76
N TYR A 92 4.04 -9.50 -2.37
CA TYR A 92 3.60 -10.89 -2.39
C TYR A 92 2.22 -11.09 -3.04
N SER A 93 1.41 -10.04 -3.13
CA SER A 93 0.07 -10.12 -3.71
C SER A 93 -0.38 -8.84 -4.39
N THR A 94 -1.19 -8.98 -5.43
CA THR A 94 -1.86 -7.88 -6.11
C THR A 94 -3.20 -8.34 -6.69
N TYR A 95 -4.22 -7.51 -6.52
CA TYR A 95 -5.56 -7.74 -7.08
C TYR A 95 -6.43 -6.48 -7.01
N ASP A 96 -7.52 -6.48 -7.76
CA ASP A 96 -8.61 -5.51 -7.61
C ASP A 96 -9.59 -5.95 -6.52
N CYS A 97 -10.04 -5.01 -5.69
CA CYS A 97 -11.05 -5.24 -4.65
C CYS A 97 -12.08 -4.13 -4.60
N GLU A 98 -13.18 -4.37 -3.87
CA GLU A 98 -14.17 -3.32 -3.59
C GLU A 98 -13.66 -2.35 -2.51
N ASP A 99 -14.08 -1.09 -2.61
CA ASP A 99 -13.85 -0.09 -1.57
C ASP A 99 -14.50 -0.54 -0.25
N ALA A 100 -13.84 -0.27 0.87
CA ALA A 100 -14.24 -0.73 2.20
C ALA A 100 -14.44 -2.26 2.36
N SER A 101 -13.92 -3.09 1.44
CA SER A 101 -13.90 -4.54 1.58
C SER A 101 -12.98 -5.02 2.72
N GLU A 102 -13.00 -6.32 3.02
CA GLU A 102 -12.14 -6.95 4.04
C GLU A 102 -10.64 -6.71 3.78
N THR A 103 -10.23 -6.41 2.55
CA THR A 103 -8.88 -5.98 2.18
C THR A 103 -8.39 -4.79 3.01
N TYR A 104 -9.28 -3.89 3.44
CA TYR A 104 -8.92 -2.70 4.22
C TYR A 104 -8.95 -2.91 5.74
N ARG A 105 -9.20 -4.13 6.22
CA ARG A 105 -9.17 -4.41 7.66
C ARG A 105 -7.76 -4.23 8.21
N THR A 106 -7.58 -3.28 9.13
CA THR A 106 -6.28 -2.99 9.77
C THR A 106 -6.21 -3.45 11.23
N TYR A 107 -7.32 -3.90 11.82
CA TYR A 107 -7.40 -4.37 13.20
C TYR A 107 -7.85 -5.82 13.30
N PHE A 108 -7.08 -6.61 14.06
CA PHE A 108 -7.28 -8.04 14.27
C PHE A 108 -7.22 -8.34 15.77
N GLN A 109 -8.27 -8.95 16.32
CA GLN A 109 -8.36 -9.29 17.74
C GLN A 109 -7.59 -10.57 18.06
N THR A 110 -7.41 -11.46 17.09
CA THR A 110 -6.75 -12.75 17.29
C THR A 110 -5.79 -13.09 16.16
N GLU A 111 -4.78 -13.92 16.45
CA GLU A 111 -3.88 -14.50 15.45
C GLU A 111 -4.65 -15.22 14.33
N LYS A 112 -5.75 -15.89 14.67
CA LYS A 112 -6.59 -16.59 13.69
C LYS A 112 -7.21 -15.62 12.68
N GLU A 113 -7.71 -14.47 13.13
CA GLU A 113 -8.25 -13.44 12.23
C GLU A 113 -7.16 -12.90 11.31
N TRP A 114 -5.97 -12.62 11.86
CA TRP A 114 -4.83 -12.15 11.07
C TRP A 114 -4.41 -13.14 10.00
N VAL A 115 -4.22 -14.42 10.36
CA VAL A 115 -3.85 -15.49 9.42
C VAL A 115 -4.95 -15.71 8.37
N THR A 116 -6.22 -15.57 8.76
CA THR A 116 -7.35 -15.66 7.80
C THR A 116 -7.27 -14.54 6.77
N TRP A 117 -6.96 -13.31 7.21
CA TRP A 117 -6.79 -12.17 6.33
C TRP A 117 -5.57 -12.33 5.41
N LEU A 118 -4.41 -12.74 5.92
CA LEU A 118 -3.24 -13.06 5.11
C LEU A 118 -3.57 -14.12 4.04
N THR A 119 -4.27 -15.18 4.42
CA THR A 119 -4.70 -16.24 3.50
C THR A 119 -5.61 -15.72 2.40
N MET A 120 -6.54 -14.82 2.73
CA MET A 120 -7.42 -14.15 1.76
C MET A 120 -6.59 -13.35 0.75
N THR A 121 -5.65 -12.52 1.21
CA THR A 121 -4.79 -11.73 0.29
C THR A 121 -3.94 -12.60 -0.64
N VAL A 122 -3.47 -13.76 -0.19
CA VAL A 122 -2.73 -14.72 -1.03
C VAL A 122 -3.64 -15.39 -2.04
N LYS A 123 -4.87 -15.73 -1.64
CA LYS A 123 -5.85 -16.41 -2.49
C LYS A 123 -6.35 -15.51 -3.62
N ASP A 124 -6.57 -14.23 -3.31
CA ASP A 124 -7.14 -13.27 -4.27
C ASP A 124 -6.07 -12.71 -5.23
N ASN A 125 -4.79 -12.94 -4.93
CA ASN A 125 -3.65 -12.57 -5.76
C ASN A 125 -3.80 -13.06 -7.22
N TYR A 126 -3.55 -12.16 -8.18
CA TYR A 126 -3.60 -12.46 -9.61
C TYR A 126 -2.62 -13.54 -10.06
N TYR A 127 -1.46 -13.63 -9.42
CA TYR A 127 -0.47 -14.64 -9.77
C TYR A 127 0.56 -14.88 -8.65
N ASP A 128 1.04 -16.12 -8.56
CA ASP A 128 2.08 -16.48 -7.59
C ASP A 128 3.39 -15.69 -7.82
N MET A 129 3.81 -14.98 -6.76
CA MET A 129 5.05 -14.19 -6.68
C MET A 129 6.17 -14.91 -5.92
N GLY A 130 5.93 -16.11 -5.39
CA GLY A 130 6.91 -16.91 -4.63
C GLY A 130 7.16 -16.42 -3.21
N VAL A 131 6.39 -15.44 -2.73
CA VAL A 131 6.42 -14.94 -1.35
C VAL A 131 5.09 -15.29 -0.69
N VAL A 132 5.15 -15.94 0.47
CA VAL A 132 3.97 -16.29 1.27
C VAL A 132 4.13 -15.62 2.64
N PRO A 133 3.23 -14.71 3.04
CA PRO A 133 3.28 -14.07 4.34
C PRO A 133 3.02 -15.08 5.46
N VAL A 134 3.67 -14.89 6.60
CA VAL A 134 3.46 -15.66 7.83
C VAL A 134 2.89 -14.77 8.94
N LYS A 135 2.45 -15.38 10.04
CA LYS A 135 1.73 -14.66 11.10
C LYS A 135 2.56 -13.60 11.82
N GLU A 136 3.90 -13.74 11.83
CA GLU A 136 4.83 -12.76 12.39
C GLU A 136 5.09 -11.56 11.45
N ASP A 137 4.72 -11.67 10.18
CA ASP A 137 4.94 -10.60 9.22
C ASP A 137 4.02 -9.41 9.48
N ARG A 138 4.48 -8.23 9.08
CA ARG A 138 3.67 -7.01 8.97
C ARG A 138 3.46 -6.66 7.52
N VAL A 139 2.26 -6.20 7.18
CA VAL A 139 1.87 -5.92 5.79
C VAL A 139 1.72 -4.43 5.55
N ILE A 140 2.26 -3.99 4.42
CA ILE A 140 1.97 -2.69 3.83
C ILE A 140 1.16 -2.94 2.56
N THR A 141 -0.03 -2.36 2.51
CA THR A 141 -0.91 -2.35 1.34
C THR A 141 -0.83 -0.99 0.68
N LEU A 142 -0.46 -0.96 -0.59
CA LEU A 142 -0.54 0.23 -1.44
C LEU A 142 -1.85 0.14 -2.21
N SER A 143 -2.74 1.10 -2.01
CA SER A 143 -4.07 1.09 -2.60
C SER A 143 -4.30 2.33 -3.44
N THR A 144 -4.72 2.13 -4.69
CA THR A 144 -5.31 3.24 -5.44
C THR A 144 -6.60 3.71 -4.74
N CYS A 145 -6.91 5.01 -4.78
CA CYS A 145 -8.23 5.56 -4.45
C CYS A 145 -9.04 5.78 -5.74
N SER A 146 -10.37 5.64 -5.72
CA SER A 146 -11.27 6.10 -6.80
C SER A 146 -12.05 7.33 -6.37
N THR A 147 -12.65 7.98 -7.35
CA THR A 147 -13.44 9.20 -7.18
C THR A 147 -14.75 9.11 -7.98
N GLY A 148 -15.75 8.36 -7.51
CA GLY A 148 -17.14 8.58 -7.94
C GLY A 148 -18.04 7.38 -8.27
N LYS A 149 -19.29 7.71 -8.62
CA LYS A 149 -20.54 6.93 -8.51
C LYS A 149 -20.68 5.64 -9.35
N SER A 150 -19.65 5.19 -10.06
CA SER A 150 -19.63 3.88 -10.73
C SER A 150 -18.28 3.15 -10.56
N GLU A 151 -17.53 3.48 -9.50
CA GLU A 151 -16.08 3.23 -9.35
C GLU A 151 -15.71 2.56 -8.01
N ASP A 152 -16.43 1.54 -7.56
CA ASP A 152 -16.13 0.91 -6.26
C ASP A 152 -14.87 0.01 -6.28
N SER A 153 -14.19 -0.13 -7.42
CA SER A 153 -12.98 -0.96 -7.55
C SER A 153 -11.70 -0.20 -7.20
N ARG A 154 -10.78 -0.87 -6.52
CA ARG A 154 -9.48 -0.39 -6.06
C ARG A 154 -8.43 -1.41 -6.48
N TYR A 155 -7.30 -0.94 -6.99
CA TYR A 155 -6.17 -1.81 -7.28
C TYR A 155 -5.18 -1.79 -6.11
N THR A 156 -4.82 -2.98 -5.63
CA THR A 156 -4.00 -3.15 -4.44
C THR A 156 -2.72 -3.91 -4.73
N VAL A 157 -1.67 -3.53 -4.01
CA VAL A 157 -0.38 -4.21 -3.96
C VAL A 157 -0.01 -4.43 -2.50
N HIS A 158 0.07 -5.69 -2.07
CA HIS A 158 0.43 -6.09 -0.73
C HIS A 158 1.90 -6.50 -0.65
N SER A 159 2.57 -6.01 0.38
CA SER A 159 3.98 -6.30 0.64
C SER A 159 4.20 -6.66 2.11
N VAL A 160 5.14 -7.56 2.37
CA VAL A 160 5.59 -7.92 3.73
C VAL A 160 6.88 -7.19 4.05
N ILE A 161 6.97 -6.56 5.22
CA ILE A 161 8.20 -5.93 5.69
C ILE A 161 9.26 -7.02 5.91
N LYS A 162 10.39 -6.89 5.22
CA LYS A 162 11.54 -7.81 5.33
C LYS A 162 12.58 -7.29 6.32
N GLU A 163 12.82 -5.98 6.29
CA GLU A 163 13.86 -5.35 7.09
C GLU A 163 13.45 -3.94 7.50
N ILE A 164 13.83 -3.56 8.72
CA ILE A 164 13.85 -2.17 9.17
C ILE A 164 15.29 -1.86 9.58
N THR A 165 15.97 -1.04 8.79
CA THR A 165 17.32 -0.57 9.08
C THR A 165 17.21 0.79 9.75
N ASN A 166 17.89 0.98 10.88
CA ASN A 166 18.05 2.31 11.45
C ASN A 166 19.25 2.97 10.78
N ASP A 167 19.04 4.17 10.27
CA ASP A 167 20.11 4.95 9.67
C ASP A 167 21.03 5.40 10.81
N VAL A 168 22.33 5.13 10.68
CA VAL A 168 23.33 5.59 11.65
C VAL A 168 23.65 7.04 11.28
N ASP A 169 23.33 7.98 12.18
CA ASP A 169 23.69 9.39 12.07
C ASP A 169 25.21 9.62 11.90
#